data_AF-A0A2A2Q040-F1
#
_entry.id   AF-A0A2A2Q040-F1
#
_cell.length_a   1.000
_cell.length_b   1.000
_cell.length_c   1.000
_cell.angle_alpha   90.00
_cell.angle_beta   90.00
_cell.angle_gamma   90.00
#
_symmetry.space_group_name_H-M   'P 1'
#
loop_
_entity.id
_entity.type
_entity.pdbx_description
1 polymer ?
#
loop_
_entity_poly.entity_id
_entity_poly.type
_entity_poly.pdbx_seq_one_letter_code
_entity_poly.pdbx_strand_id
1 'polypeptide(L)'
;MTRKLASIETVVAIEPIANADAIELAHIQGWQCVVKKGEFRPGESGVFFEIDAIPPDDPRYQFLWRAKDGTVPPQPANFRLRTIRLRGVLSQGLLMPLDRFPELPADLPAGTDLTETLSVAKWEPQIPLNDEVDGPFLPGVPKTDEIRIQSAPEVLAELAGRPYVITVKYDGTSVTYGIHRHTRAFTVCGRNWSIKRGTNAYWHAAEKYRLEEVLARHPQKVIQAELIGPGIQKNRLALRGVQLAVFNVYDQEERHFLSHDEAAAFLSSIGVPMVEVLERGDAFSHDQASLLALAEGFYTGTQNDREGIVIRPQTETISAALGGRLSFKAISNRFLLKGGE
;
A
#
# COMPACT_ATOMS: atom_id res chain seq x y z
N MET A 1 -2.49 24.56 7.73
CA MET A 1 -1.61 24.97 6.61
C MET A 1 -1.93 24.08 5.42
N THR A 2 -2.20 24.67 4.26
CA THR A 2 -2.41 23.93 3.01
C THR A 2 -1.13 23.19 2.64
N ARG A 3 -1.21 21.93 2.22
CA ARG A 3 -0.05 21.12 1.79
C ARG A 3 0.56 21.77 0.54
N LYS A 4 1.88 22.01 0.54
CA LYS A 4 2.63 22.48 -0.63
C LYS A 4 2.74 21.31 -1.61
N LEU A 5 2.25 21.46 -2.84
CA LEU A 5 2.29 20.42 -3.87
C LEU A 5 3.38 20.68 -4.91
N ALA A 6 3.81 21.93 -5.05
CA ALA A 6 4.98 22.30 -5.81
C ALA A 6 5.81 23.32 -5.00
N SER A 7 7.11 23.11 -4.90
CA SER A 7 8.02 24.03 -4.23
C SER A 7 9.40 24.10 -4.89
N ILE A 8 10.13 25.19 -4.64
CA ILE A 8 11.54 25.27 -4.98
C ILE A 8 12.32 24.39 -3.99
N GLU A 9 13.02 23.39 -4.48
CA GLU A 9 13.82 22.50 -3.63
C GLU A 9 15.24 22.36 -4.18
N THR A 10 16.18 22.04 -3.28
CA THR A 10 17.60 21.84 -3.61
C THR A 10 17.92 20.36 -3.66
N VAL A 11 18.66 19.95 -4.69
CA VAL A 11 19.18 18.59 -4.83
C VAL A 11 20.29 18.36 -3.80
N VAL A 12 20.11 17.37 -2.93
CA VAL A 12 21.06 17.00 -1.89
C VAL A 12 22.14 16.08 -2.44
N ALA A 13 21.75 15.09 -3.23
CA ALA A 13 22.64 14.12 -3.83
C ALA A 13 22.07 13.58 -5.15
N ILE A 14 22.96 13.11 -6.03
CA ILE A 14 22.63 12.36 -7.25
C ILE A 14 23.35 11.01 -7.17
N GLU A 15 22.61 9.92 -7.40
CA GLU A 15 23.13 8.56 -7.38
C GLU A 15 22.89 7.86 -8.73
N PRO A 16 23.85 7.08 -9.23
CA PRO A 16 23.63 6.26 -10.41
C PRO A 16 22.62 5.14 -10.11
N ILE A 17 21.71 4.87 -11.04
CA ILE A 17 20.79 3.74 -10.95
C ILE A 17 21.43 2.54 -11.64
N ALA A 18 21.55 1.42 -10.93
CA ALA A 18 22.13 0.20 -11.48
C ALA A 18 21.39 -0.25 -12.76
N ASN A 19 22.16 -0.57 -13.81
CA ASN A 19 21.63 -0.99 -15.12
C ASN A 19 20.72 0.04 -15.81
N ALA A 20 20.96 1.35 -15.59
CA ALA A 20 20.25 2.41 -16.27
C ALA A 20 21.21 3.52 -16.77
N ASP A 21 21.28 3.69 -18.09
CA ASP A 21 22.27 4.62 -18.70
C ASP A 21 21.75 6.04 -18.91
N ALA A 22 20.43 6.23 -18.92
CA ALA A 22 19.77 7.49 -19.29
C ALA A 22 19.18 8.27 -18.10
N ILE A 23 19.18 7.67 -16.90
CA ILE A 23 18.50 8.20 -15.73
C ILE A 23 19.35 8.04 -14.47
N GLU A 24 19.14 8.92 -13.52
CA GLU A 24 19.82 8.96 -12.22
C GLU A 24 18.79 9.23 -11.12
N LEU A 25 19.15 8.95 -9.87
CA LEU A 25 18.29 9.14 -8.71
C LEU A 25 18.69 10.44 -8.00
N ALA A 26 17.78 11.40 -7.94
CA ALA A 26 17.96 12.64 -7.20
C ALA A 26 17.35 12.54 -5.80
N HIS A 27 18.12 12.94 -4.79
CA HIS A 27 17.68 13.06 -3.40
C HIS A 27 17.35 14.52 -3.10
N ILE A 28 16.13 14.76 -2.62
CA ILE A 28 15.57 16.11 -2.42
C ILE A 28 14.87 16.12 -1.07
N GLN A 29 15.53 16.71 -0.06
CA GLN A 29 15.06 16.65 1.33
C GLN A 29 14.80 15.20 1.78
N GLY A 30 13.56 14.86 2.15
CA GLY A 30 13.12 13.51 2.53
C GLY A 30 12.56 12.67 1.39
N TRP A 31 12.65 13.15 0.14
CA TRP A 31 12.16 12.47 -1.05
C TRP A 31 13.30 12.01 -1.95
N GLN A 32 12.99 11.04 -2.80
CA GLN A 32 13.85 10.63 -3.92
C GLN A 32 13.02 10.51 -5.19
N CYS A 33 13.53 10.99 -6.32
CA CYS A 33 12.86 10.85 -7.60
C CYS A 33 13.87 10.64 -8.74
N VAL A 34 13.42 9.94 -9.77
CA VAL A 34 14.25 9.68 -10.96
C VAL A 34 14.26 10.91 -11.86
N VAL A 35 15.47 11.34 -12.24
CA VAL A 35 15.74 12.44 -13.17
C VAL A 35 16.53 11.94 -14.38
N LYS A 36 16.61 12.73 -15.46
CA LYS A 36 17.50 12.36 -16.57
C LYS A 36 18.95 12.52 -16.15
N LYS A 37 19.80 11.66 -16.71
CA LYS A 37 21.24 11.70 -16.44
C LYS A 37 21.83 13.06 -16.81
N GLY A 38 22.52 13.69 -15.84
CA GLY A 38 23.14 15.01 -16.01
C GLY A 38 22.17 16.20 -16.05
N GLU A 39 20.87 16.01 -15.76
CA GLU A 39 19.87 17.09 -15.69
C GLU A 39 20.03 17.95 -14.42
N PHE A 40 20.64 17.40 -13.37
CA PHE A 40 20.86 18.07 -12.09
C PHE A 40 22.23 17.74 -11.49
N ARG A 41 22.71 18.64 -10.62
CA ARG A 41 23.88 18.44 -9.75
C ARG A 41 23.52 18.72 -8.28
N PRO A 42 24.23 18.10 -7.31
CA PRO A 42 24.08 18.48 -5.90
C PRO A 42 24.27 19.98 -5.69
N GLY A 43 23.35 20.61 -4.96
CA GLY A 43 23.29 22.05 -4.72
C GLY A 43 22.46 22.85 -5.73
N GLU A 44 22.08 22.26 -6.88
CA GLU A 44 21.18 22.93 -7.82
C GLU A 44 19.73 22.92 -7.32
N SER A 45 18.98 23.97 -7.66
CA SER A 45 17.56 24.09 -7.34
C SER A 45 16.68 23.72 -8.53
N GLY A 46 15.51 23.16 -8.23
CA GLY A 46 14.47 22.86 -9.21
C GLY A 46 13.08 23.00 -8.60
N VAL A 47 12.06 22.94 -9.44
CA VAL A 47 10.67 22.84 -8.97
C VAL A 47 10.38 21.37 -8.69
N PHE A 48 10.16 21.05 -7.42
CA PHE A 48 9.75 19.72 -6.99
C PHE A 48 8.24 19.67 -6.82
N PHE A 49 7.60 18.69 -7.45
CA PHE A 49 6.19 18.40 -7.34
C PHE A 49 6.00 17.15 -6.49
N GLU A 50 5.22 17.26 -5.41
CA GLU A 50 4.96 16.13 -4.52
C GLU A 50 4.02 15.09 -5.15
N ILE A 51 4.00 13.88 -4.58
CA ILE A 51 2.94 12.90 -4.88
C ILE A 51 1.55 13.48 -4.60
N ASP A 52 0.55 13.03 -5.36
CA ASP A 52 -0.81 13.54 -5.42
C ASP A 52 -0.97 14.91 -6.09
N ALA A 53 0.11 15.55 -6.52
CA ALA A 53 0.01 16.72 -7.40
C ALA A 53 -0.55 16.33 -8.78
N ILE A 54 -1.39 17.21 -9.32
CA ILE A 54 -1.84 17.21 -10.71
C ILE A 54 -1.25 18.46 -11.36
N PRO A 55 -0.12 18.33 -12.08
CA PRO A 55 0.36 19.40 -12.94
C PRO A 55 -0.71 19.80 -13.95
N PRO A 56 -0.82 21.07 -14.36
CA PRO A 56 -1.80 21.48 -15.38
C PRO A 56 -1.49 20.80 -16.72
N ASP A 57 -2.47 20.78 -17.63
CA ASP A 57 -2.30 20.30 -19.00
C ASP A 57 -1.46 21.32 -19.82
N ASP A 58 -0.15 21.32 -19.58
CA ASP A 58 0.86 22.17 -20.21
C ASP A 58 1.89 21.30 -20.95
N PRO A 59 2.38 21.73 -22.14
CA PRO A 59 3.40 21.01 -22.91
C PRO A 59 4.61 20.54 -22.13
N ARG A 60 5.01 21.25 -21.07
CA ARG A 60 6.18 20.89 -20.27
C ARG A 60 6.01 19.57 -19.51
N TYR A 61 4.78 19.12 -19.24
CA TYR A 61 4.45 17.93 -18.47
C TYR A 61 3.96 16.75 -19.32
N GLN A 62 3.70 16.96 -20.61
CA GLN A 62 3.09 15.95 -21.49
C GLN A 62 3.85 14.62 -21.55
N PHE A 63 5.16 14.63 -21.27
CA PHE A 63 5.97 13.41 -21.18
C PHE A 63 5.48 12.43 -20.09
N LEU A 64 4.73 12.91 -19.09
CA LEU A 64 4.20 12.09 -18.01
C LEU A 64 3.03 11.19 -18.43
N TRP A 65 2.33 11.52 -19.51
CA TRP A 65 1.18 10.77 -20.04
C TRP A 65 1.29 10.51 -21.54
N ARG A 66 2.49 10.67 -22.12
CA ARG A 66 2.75 10.38 -23.52
C ARG A 66 2.59 8.88 -23.81
N ALA A 67 1.87 8.56 -24.88
CA ALA A 67 1.72 7.18 -25.32
C ALA A 67 3.02 6.66 -25.96
N LYS A 68 3.20 5.34 -25.94
CA LYS A 68 4.41 4.66 -26.45
C LYS A 68 4.61 4.85 -27.97
N ASP A 69 3.54 5.12 -28.70
CA ASP A 69 3.56 5.42 -30.13
C ASP A 69 3.96 6.88 -30.44
N GLY A 70 4.27 7.67 -29.42
CA GLY A 70 4.70 9.06 -29.54
C GLY A 70 3.54 10.06 -29.60
N THR A 71 2.28 9.59 -29.60
CA THR A 71 1.11 10.47 -29.53
C THR A 71 1.02 11.15 -28.16
N VAL A 72 0.54 12.39 -28.17
CA VAL A 72 0.31 13.18 -26.96
C VAL A 72 -1.20 13.30 -26.79
N PRO A 73 -1.82 12.37 -26.05
CA PRO A 73 -3.23 12.51 -25.70
C PRO A 73 -3.42 13.69 -24.74
N PRO A 74 -4.65 14.24 -24.62
CA PRO A 74 -4.99 15.14 -23.54
C PRO A 74 -4.67 14.48 -22.19
N GLN A 75 -4.40 15.29 -21.17
CA GLN A 75 -4.10 14.78 -19.84
C GLN A 75 -5.21 13.82 -19.37
N PRO A 76 -4.88 12.60 -18.90
CA PRO A 76 -5.88 11.67 -18.41
C PRO A 76 -6.67 12.27 -17.23
N ALA A 77 -8.00 12.11 -17.23
CA ALA A 77 -8.87 12.69 -16.20
C ALA A 77 -8.54 12.23 -14.76
N ASN A 78 -7.88 11.09 -14.62
CA ASN A 78 -7.44 10.52 -13.34
C ASN A 78 -5.91 10.62 -13.13
N PHE A 79 -5.21 11.45 -13.91
CA PHE A 79 -3.76 11.63 -13.78
C PHE A 79 -3.41 12.28 -12.43
N ARG A 80 -2.35 11.76 -11.81
CA ARG A 80 -1.64 12.38 -10.70
C ARG A 80 -0.20 11.88 -10.66
N LEU A 81 0.68 12.67 -10.04
CA LEU A 81 1.96 12.14 -9.59
C LEU A 81 1.70 11.10 -8.49
N ARG A 82 2.30 9.94 -8.66
CA ARG A 82 2.20 8.82 -7.72
C ARG A 82 3.58 8.26 -7.47
N THR A 83 3.73 7.58 -6.34
CA THR A 83 4.88 6.70 -6.13
C THR A 83 4.95 5.68 -7.25
N ILE A 84 6.10 5.59 -7.92
CA ILE A 84 6.39 4.55 -8.91
C ILE A 84 7.70 3.85 -8.54
N ARG A 85 7.90 2.66 -9.10
CA ARG A 85 9.23 2.05 -9.18
C ARG A 85 9.71 2.07 -10.61
N LEU A 86 10.92 2.56 -10.82
CA LEU A 86 11.56 2.62 -12.13
C LEU A 86 12.94 1.99 -12.02
N ARG A 87 13.19 0.92 -12.78
CA ARG A 87 14.45 0.15 -12.70
C ARG A 87 14.78 -0.32 -11.27
N GLY A 88 13.77 -0.73 -10.51
CA GLY A 88 13.93 -1.28 -9.16
C GLY A 88 13.95 -0.25 -8.02
N VAL A 89 14.28 1.02 -8.31
CA VAL A 89 14.33 2.09 -7.31
C VAL A 89 12.97 2.78 -7.14
N LEU A 90 12.71 3.28 -5.94
CA LEU A 90 11.53 4.08 -5.61
C LEU A 90 11.69 5.49 -6.18
N SER A 91 10.64 6.03 -6.80
CA SER A 91 10.58 7.40 -7.30
C SER A 91 9.28 8.06 -6.87
N GLN A 92 9.38 9.16 -6.15
CA GLN A 92 8.24 9.86 -5.54
C GLN A 92 8.27 11.34 -5.89
N GLY A 93 7.23 11.78 -6.59
CA GLY A 93 7.16 13.15 -7.11
C GLY A 93 7.87 13.32 -8.44
N LEU A 94 8.09 14.57 -8.81
CA LEU A 94 8.75 14.98 -10.04
C LEU A 94 9.64 16.20 -9.75
N LEU A 95 10.91 16.16 -10.14
CA LEU A 95 11.80 17.33 -10.11
C LEU A 95 11.98 17.86 -11.52
N MET A 96 11.80 19.16 -11.72
CA MET A 96 11.98 19.83 -13.01
C MET A 96 12.93 21.02 -12.91
N PRO A 97 13.84 21.23 -13.87
CA PRO A 97 14.77 22.35 -13.85
C PRO A 97 14.05 23.69 -13.90
N LEU A 98 14.62 24.73 -13.27
CA LEU A 98 14.02 26.07 -13.22
C LEU A 98 13.86 26.71 -14.60
N ASP A 99 14.70 26.36 -15.58
CA ASP A 99 14.61 26.86 -16.96
C ASP A 99 13.30 26.46 -17.68
N ARG A 100 12.60 25.45 -17.16
CA ARG A 100 11.27 25.01 -17.63
C ARG A 100 10.16 25.94 -17.17
N PHE A 101 10.46 26.92 -16.33
CA PHE A 101 9.50 27.84 -15.70
C PHE A 101 9.92 29.30 -15.85
N PRO A 102 9.99 29.84 -17.08
CA PRO A 102 10.41 31.22 -17.34
C PRO A 102 9.49 32.28 -16.69
N GLU A 103 8.28 31.89 -16.29
CA GLU A 103 7.35 32.74 -15.54
C GLU A 103 7.73 32.94 -14.07
N LEU A 104 8.63 32.14 -13.52
CA LEU A 104 9.08 32.26 -12.14
C LEU A 104 10.23 33.26 -12.02
N PRO A 105 10.30 34.04 -10.93
CA PRO A 105 11.47 34.86 -10.62
C PRO A 105 12.75 34.00 -10.52
N ALA A 106 13.88 34.53 -11.00
CA ALA A 106 15.15 33.80 -11.00
C ALA A 106 15.67 33.43 -9.60
N ASP A 107 15.36 34.25 -8.58
CA ASP A 107 15.94 34.16 -7.24
C ASP A 107 14.90 33.78 -6.16
N LEU A 108 14.12 32.72 -6.41
CA LEU A 108 13.21 32.20 -5.40
C LEU A 108 13.96 31.38 -4.33
N PRO A 109 13.72 31.63 -3.03
CA PRO A 109 14.34 30.83 -1.98
C PRO A 109 13.80 29.40 -1.94
N ALA A 110 14.63 28.46 -1.47
CA ALA A 110 14.19 27.09 -1.21
C ALA A 110 13.01 27.04 -0.24
N GLY A 111 12.07 26.13 -0.50
CA GLY A 111 10.81 25.98 0.23
C GLY A 111 9.71 26.96 -0.19
N THR A 112 9.95 27.85 -1.16
CA THR A 112 8.90 28.70 -1.75
C THR A 112 7.78 27.82 -2.30
N ASP A 113 6.54 28.04 -1.86
CA ASP A 113 5.36 27.34 -2.38
C ASP A 113 4.96 27.93 -3.73
N LEU A 114 4.88 27.07 -4.74
CA LEU A 114 4.52 27.40 -6.12
C LEU A 114 3.22 26.74 -6.56
N THR A 115 2.50 26.11 -5.64
CA THR A 115 1.28 25.33 -5.94
C THR A 115 0.25 26.17 -6.69
N GLU A 116 -0.07 27.36 -6.18
CA GLU A 116 -1.04 28.27 -6.83
C GLU A 116 -0.44 28.90 -8.10
N THR A 117 0.81 29.37 -8.04
CA THR A 117 1.50 30.02 -9.16
C THR A 117 1.56 29.13 -10.40
N LEU A 118 1.82 27.83 -10.20
CA LEU A 118 1.92 26.84 -11.28
C LEU A 118 0.60 26.12 -11.56
N SER A 119 -0.51 26.56 -10.96
CA SER A 119 -1.84 25.95 -11.12
C SER A 119 -1.84 24.43 -10.85
N VAL A 120 -1.08 23.98 -9.86
CA VAL A 120 -0.99 22.57 -9.47
C VAL A 120 -2.19 22.22 -8.61
N ALA A 121 -3.05 21.34 -9.13
CA ALA A 121 -4.19 20.86 -8.37
C ALA A 121 -3.80 19.69 -7.45
N LYS A 122 -4.55 19.52 -6.36
CA LYS A 122 -4.44 18.32 -5.53
C LYS A 122 -5.35 17.25 -6.10
N TRP A 123 -4.81 16.06 -6.33
CA TRP A 123 -5.65 14.90 -6.60
C TRP A 123 -6.40 14.53 -5.33
N GLU A 124 -7.72 14.64 -5.41
CA GLU A 124 -8.61 14.07 -4.43
C GLU A 124 -9.18 12.76 -4.99
N PRO A 125 -9.21 11.70 -4.18
CA PRO A 125 -9.85 10.46 -4.60
C PRO A 125 -11.30 10.73 -4.99
N GLN A 126 -11.67 10.49 -6.24
CA GLN A 126 -13.07 10.49 -6.61
C GLN A 126 -13.74 9.29 -5.94
N ILE A 127 -14.55 9.60 -4.92
CA ILE A 127 -15.37 8.61 -4.23
C ILE A 127 -16.32 8.04 -5.28
N PRO A 128 -16.34 6.70 -5.51
CA PRO A 128 -17.27 6.10 -6.45
C PRO A 128 -18.69 6.49 -6.07
N LEU A 129 -19.53 6.81 -7.06
CA LEU A 129 -20.99 6.86 -6.90
C LEU A 129 -21.50 5.43 -6.73
N ASN A 130 -21.22 4.85 -5.57
CA ASN A 130 -21.73 3.58 -5.10
C ASN A 130 -22.41 3.84 -3.77
N ASP A 131 -23.69 3.48 -3.66
CA ASP A 131 -24.50 3.69 -2.47
C ASP A 131 -23.96 2.98 -1.21
N GLU A 132 -23.02 2.05 -1.37
CA GLU A 132 -22.32 1.37 -0.27
C GLU A 132 -21.12 2.16 0.29
N VAL A 133 -20.65 3.22 -0.39
CA VAL A 133 -19.47 3.99 0.04
C VAL A 133 -19.89 5.17 0.92
N ASP A 134 -19.21 5.34 2.05
CA ASP A 134 -19.45 6.44 3.01
C ASP A 134 -18.42 7.57 2.88
N GLY A 135 -17.25 7.28 2.31
CA GLY A 135 -16.15 8.23 2.30
C GLY A 135 -14.78 7.61 2.00
N PRO A 136 -13.69 8.38 2.21
CA PRO A 136 -12.34 7.89 2.05
C PRO A 136 -12.00 6.79 3.06
N PHE A 137 -11.04 5.94 2.72
CA PHE A 137 -10.44 5.02 3.69
C PHE A 137 -9.81 5.76 4.86
N LEU A 138 -9.68 5.09 6.02
CA LEU A 138 -9.05 5.62 7.22
C LEU A 138 -7.70 6.31 6.92
N PRO A 139 -7.58 7.64 7.13
CA PRO A 139 -6.36 8.37 6.81
C PRO A 139 -5.17 7.91 7.65
N GLY A 140 -4.02 7.69 6.99
CA GLY A 140 -2.78 7.27 7.65
C GLY A 140 -2.72 5.80 8.06
N VAL A 141 -3.75 5.00 7.74
CA VAL A 141 -3.74 3.54 7.89
C VAL A 141 -3.24 2.92 6.58
N PRO A 142 -2.19 2.08 6.60
CA PRO A 142 -1.70 1.41 5.39
C PRO A 142 -2.74 0.47 4.77
N LYS A 143 -2.70 0.31 3.45
CA LYS A 143 -3.51 -0.69 2.73
C LYS A 143 -2.98 -2.10 2.94
N THR A 144 -3.77 -3.09 2.55
CA THR A 144 -3.55 -4.53 2.81
C THR A 144 -2.91 -5.27 1.64
N ASP A 145 -2.33 -4.54 0.68
CA ASP A 145 -1.71 -5.15 -0.49
C ASP A 145 -0.37 -5.80 -0.12
N GLU A 146 -0.13 -6.98 -0.69
CA GLU A 146 1.05 -7.80 -0.46
C GLU A 146 1.67 -8.14 -1.82
N ILE A 147 3.00 -7.99 -1.92
CA ILE A 147 3.76 -8.29 -3.15
C ILE A 147 3.90 -9.80 -3.33
N ARG A 148 3.77 -10.28 -4.57
CA ARG A 148 3.99 -11.69 -4.92
C ARG A 148 5.48 -12.00 -4.87
N ILE A 149 5.86 -13.17 -4.35
CA ILE A 149 7.26 -13.59 -4.24
C ILE A 149 8.03 -13.51 -5.57
N GLN A 150 7.38 -13.86 -6.68
CA GLN A 150 7.97 -13.80 -8.01
C GLN A 150 8.32 -12.36 -8.46
N SER A 151 7.73 -11.35 -7.85
CA SER A 151 7.96 -9.93 -8.16
C SER A 151 9.08 -9.30 -7.33
N ALA A 152 9.48 -9.92 -6.23
CA ALA A 152 10.52 -9.42 -5.32
C ALA A 152 11.23 -10.60 -4.62
N PRO A 153 11.95 -11.46 -5.35
CA PRO A 153 12.62 -12.63 -4.78
C PRO A 153 13.70 -12.29 -3.73
N GLU A 154 14.20 -11.05 -3.73
CA GLU A 154 15.23 -10.56 -2.80
C GLU A 154 14.77 -10.65 -1.33
N VAL A 155 13.47 -10.64 -1.07
CA VAL A 155 12.89 -10.80 0.28
C VAL A 155 13.26 -12.14 0.94
N LEU A 156 13.57 -13.18 0.14
CA LEU A 156 14.03 -14.47 0.68
C LEU A 156 15.37 -14.33 1.39
N ALA A 157 16.28 -13.55 0.81
CA ALA A 157 17.59 -13.30 1.42
C ALA A 157 17.44 -12.45 2.70
N GLU A 158 16.51 -11.49 2.71
CA GLU A 158 16.22 -10.68 3.89
C GLU A 158 15.63 -11.51 5.05
N LEU A 159 14.78 -12.50 4.73
CA LEU A 159 14.13 -13.36 5.72
C LEU A 159 14.97 -14.59 6.12
N ALA A 160 15.94 -15.01 5.32
CA ALA A 160 16.76 -16.20 5.52
C ALA A 160 17.34 -16.28 6.95
N GLY A 161 17.18 -17.44 7.59
CA GLY A 161 17.68 -17.72 8.93
C GLY A 161 16.94 -17.01 10.07
N ARG A 162 15.92 -16.19 9.78
CA ARG A 162 15.14 -15.49 10.82
C ARG A 162 13.92 -16.30 11.27
N PRO A 163 13.39 -16.05 12.48
CA PRO A 163 12.10 -16.57 12.90
C PRO A 163 10.97 -16.04 12.02
N TYR A 164 10.10 -16.93 11.57
CA TYR A 164 9.04 -16.62 10.61
C TYR A 164 7.72 -17.26 10.97
N VAL A 165 6.68 -16.76 10.32
CA VAL A 165 5.32 -17.29 10.36
C VAL A 165 4.71 -17.24 8.96
N ILE A 166 4.06 -18.34 8.58
CA ILE A 166 3.34 -18.49 7.33
C ILE A 166 1.87 -18.72 7.65
N THR A 167 1.01 -17.84 7.14
CA THR A 167 -0.44 -17.90 7.35
C THR A 167 -1.16 -18.25 6.07
N VAL A 168 -2.32 -18.89 6.19
CA VAL A 168 -3.19 -19.13 5.04
C VAL A 168 -3.64 -17.79 4.45
N LYS A 169 -3.54 -17.63 3.13
CA LYS A 169 -4.20 -16.52 2.42
C LYS A 169 -5.62 -16.96 2.08
N TYR A 170 -6.60 -16.34 2.73
CA TYR A 170 -8.01 -16.59 2.45
C TYR A 170 -8.51 -15.77 1.26
N ASP A 171 -9.34 -16.41 0.44
CA ASP A 171 -10.06 -15.80 -0.68
C ASP A 171 -11.35 -15.16 -0.16
N GLY A 172 -11.30 -13.87 0.11
CA GLY A 172 -12.43 -13.08 0.59
C GLY A 172 -12.39 -11.64 0.09
N THR A 173 -12.84 -10.73 0.95
CA THR A 173 -12.66 -9.30 0.71
C THR A 173 -11.95 -8.66 1.89
N SER A 174 -10.97 -7.79 1.60
CA SER A 174 -10.25 -7.07 2.65
C SER A 174 -11.19 -6.08 3.36
N VAL A 175 -11.15 -6.12 4.69
CA VAL A 175 -11.85 -5.19 5.56
C VAL A 175 -10.90 -4.59 6.59
N THR A 176 -11.15 -3.34 6.97
CA THR A 176 -10.42 -2.63 8.02
C THR A 176 -11.39 -1.98 8.99
N TYR A 177 -11.14 -2.15 10.29
CA TYR A 177 -11.95 -1.59 11.38
C TYR A 177 -11.08 -0.71 12.27
N GLY A 178 -11.48 0.52 12.55
CA GLY A 178 -10.72 1.43 13.39
C GLY A 178 -11.51 2.67 13.82
N ILE A 179 -10.95 3.43 14.76
CA ILE A 179 -11.46 4.74 15.14
C ILE A 179 -10.78 5.81 14.29
N HIS A 180 -11.54 6.61 13.55
CA HIS A 180 -11.00 7.70 12.75
C HIS A 180 -10.33 8.75 13.65
N ARG A 181 -9.05 9.06 13.40
CA ARG A 181 -8.23 9.91 14.29
C ARG A 181 -8.82 11.31 14.52
N HIS A 182 -9.36 11.92 13.47
CA HIS A 182 -9.90 13.29 13.55
C HIS A 182 -11.35 13.34 14.02
N THR A 183 -12.27 12.62 13.36
CA THR A 183 -13.70 12.64 13.69
C THR A 183 -14.07 11.80 14.92
N ARG A 184 -13.17 10.93 15.37
CA ARG A 184 -13.39 9.97 16.48
C ARG A 184 -14.52 8.95 16.23
N ALA A 185 -15.04 8.89 15.01
CA ALA A 185 -16.06 7.94 14.62
C ALA A 185 -15.46 6.53 14.46
N PHE A 186 -16.23 5.50 14.82
CA PHE A 186 -15.93 4.13 14.40
C PHE A 186 -16.16 4.00 12.89
N THR A 187 -15.15 3.54 12.18
CA THR A 187 -15.16 3.46 10.71
C THR A 187 -14.84 2.06 10.26
N VAL A 188 -15.70 1.55 9.37
CA VAL A 188 -15.52 0.30 8.65
C VAL A 188 -15.07 0.64 7.24
N CYS A 189 -14.01 0.01 6.76
CA CYS A 189 -13.53 0.19 5.40
C CYS A 189 -13.45 -1.15 4.68
N GLY A 190 -13.79 -1.16 3.39
CA GLY A 190 -13.37 -2.23 2.49
C GLY A 190 -11.92 -2.01 2.05
N ARG A 191 -11.53 -2.59 0.91
CA ARG A 191 -10.17 -2.41 0.36
C ARG A 191 -9.80 -0.94 0.16
N ASN A 192 -10.70 -0.15 -0.44
CA ASN A 192 -10.37 1.19 -0.95
C ASN A 192 -11.06 2.35 -0.21
N TRP A 193 -12.21 2.12 0.41
CA TRP A 193 -13.11 3.18 0.89
C TRP A 193 -13.74 2.82 2.23
N SER A 194 -14.22 3.83 2.97
CA SER A 194 -15.13 3.56 4.09
C SER A 194 -16.49 3.11 3.56
N ILE A 195 -17.14 2.22 4.30
CA ILE A 195 -18.37 1.54 3.91
C ILE A 195 -19.52 2.09 4.75
N LYS A 196 -20.62 2.44 4.09
CA LYS A 196 -21.81 2.98 4.72
C LYS A 196 -22.43 1.95 5.67
N ARG A 197 -22.83 2.41 6.86
CA ARG A 197 -23.51 1.57 7.85
C ARG A 197 -24.81 1.04 7.28
N GLY A 198 -25.02 -0.27 7.41
CA GLY A 198 -26.21 -0.95 6.89
C GLY A 198 -26.13 -2.46 7.10
N THR A 199 -26.96 -3.20 6.36
CA THR A 199 -27.11 -4.66 6.46
C THR A 199 -26.06 -5.45 5.65
N ASN A 200 -24.99 -4.78 5.20
CA ASN A 200 -23.92 -5.42 4.44
C ASN A 200 -23.00 -6.25 5.33
N ALA A 201 -22.27 -7.20 4.71
CA ALA A 201 -21.43 -8.16 5.42
C ALA A 201 -20.32 -7.51 6.27
N TYR A 202 -19.80 -6.34 5.85
CA TYR A 202 -18.74 -5.62 6.57
C TYR A 202 -19.23 -5.16 7.95
N TRP A 203 -20.43 -4.56 8.01
CA TRP A 203 -21.04 -4.11 9.25
C TRP A 203 -21.61 -5.26 10.08
N HIS A 204 -22.17 -6.29 9.45
CA HIS A 204 -22.61 -7.49 10.18
C HIS A 204 -21.45 -8.19 10.91
N ALA A 205 -20.25 -8.23 10.32
CA ALA A 205 -19.06 -8.71 11.01
C ALA A 205 -18.64 -7.77 12.15
N ALA A 206 -18.71 -6.45 11.97
CA ALA A 206 -18.42 -5.49 13.05
C ALA A 206 -19.31 -5.73 14.29
N GLU A 207 -20.61 -5.95 14.06
CA GLU A 207 -21.60 -6.25 15.10
C GLU A 207 -21.33 -7.61 15.75
N LYS A 208 -21.14 -8.66 14.95
CA LYS A 208 -20.86 -10.04 15.43
C LYS A 208 -19.68 -10.09 16.39
N TYR A 209 -18.62 -9.33 16.11
CA TYR A 209 -17.41 -9.28 16.93
C TYR A 209 -17.35 -8.07 17.88
N ARG A 210 -18.43 -7.29 17.99
CA ARG A 210 -18.55 -6.10 18.87
C ARG A 210 -17.40 -5.10 18.69
N LEU A 211 -16.93 -4.94 17.45
CA LEU A 211 -15.70 -4.19 17.15
C LEU A 211 -15.80 -2.70 17.48
N GLU A 212 -16.99 -2.10 17.36
CA GLU A 212 -17.22 -0.70 17.73
C GLU A 212 -16.94 -0.46 19.22
N GLU A 213 -17.46 -1.32 20.09
CA GLU A 213 -17.25 -1.24 21.54
C GLU A 213 -15.79 -1.54 21.93
N VAL A 214 -15.19 -2.55 21.31
CA VAL A 214 -13.80 -2.93 21.56
C VAL A 214 -12.85 -1.83 21.14
N LEU A 215 -12.98 -1.30 19.93
CA LEU A 215 -12.08 -0.29 19.39
C LEU A 215 -12.35 1.09 20.00
N ALA A 216 -13.52 1.35 20.58
CA ALA A 216 -13.72 2.52 21.44
C ALA A 216 -12.81 2.49 22.70
N ARG A 217 -12.53 1.29 23.25
CA ARG A 217 -11.59 1.10 24.38
C ARG A 217 -10.12 1.05 23.94
N HIS A 218 -9.87 0.74 22.67
CA HIS A 218 -8.55 0.64 22.07
C HIS A 218 -8.45 1.52 20.81
N PRO A 219 -8.65 2.84 20.90
CA PRO A 219 -8.78 3.70 19.73
C PRO A 219 -7.50 3.85 18.91
N GLN A 220 -6.34 3.48 19.46
CA GLN A 220 -5.07 3.42 18.76
C GLN A 220 -4.90 2.17 17.90
N LYS A 221 -5.72 1.13 18.12
CA LYS A 221 -5.64 -0.11 17.34
C LYS A 221 -6.55 -0.03 16.12
N VAL A 222 -6.06 -0.57 15.01
CA VAL A 222 -6.79 -0.75 13.76
C VAL A 222 -6.64 -2.22 13.34
N ILE A 223 -7.76 -2.89 13.09
CA ILE A 223 -7.80 -4.31 12.75
C ILE A 223 -7.97 -4.43 11.24
N GLN A 224 -7.07 -5.15 10.57
CA GLN A 224 -7.23 -5.52 9.16
C GLN A 224 -7.40 -7.02 9.02
N ALA A 225 -8.43 -7.42 8.30
CA ALA A 225 -8.86 -8.79 8.19
C ALA A 225 -9.33 -9.13 6.79
N GLU A 226 -9.39 -10.43 6.53
CA GLU A 226 -10.16 -10.96 5.42
C GLU A 226 -11.57 -11.26 5.92
N LEU A 227 -12.58 -10.65 5.28
CA LEU A 227 -13.97 -11.00 5.48
C LEU A 227 -14.33 -12.14 4.53
N ILE A 228 -14.80 -13.24 5.10
CA ILE A 228 -15.07 -14.50 4.39
C ILE A 228 -16.46 -15.03 4.74
N GLY A 229 -17.09 -15.74 3.81
CA GLY A 229 -18.37 -16.42 4.04
C GLY A 229 -19.34 -16.35 2.87
N PRO A 230 -20.62 -16.69 3.09
CA PRO A 230 -21.65 -16.63 2.06
C PRO A 230 -21.74 -15.27 1.37
N GLY A 231 -21.87 -15.27 0.04
CA GLY A 231 -21.95 -14.05 -0.77
C GLY A 231 -20.60 -13.36 -1.06
N ILE A 232 -19.48 -13.91 -0.56
CA ILE A 232 -18.14 -13.36 -0.75
C ILE A 232 -17.26 -14.39 -1.46
N GLN A 233 -16.65 -14.02 -2.59
CA GLN A 233 -15.69 -14.83 -3.34
C GLN A 233 -16.02 -16.33 -3.43
N LYS A 234 -17.25 -16.64 -3.88
CA LYS A 234 -17.75 -18.02 -4.04
C LYS A 234 -17.82 -18.84 -2.73
N ASN A 235 -17.55 -18.25 -1.57
CA ASN A 235 -17.53 -18.90 -0.26
C ASN A 235 -16.72 -20.21 -0.26
N ARG A 236 -15.46 -20.16 -0.73
CA ARG A 236 -14.63 -21.36 -0.89
C ARG A 236 -14.36 -22.12 0.41
N LEU A 237 -14.51 -21.47 1.56
CA LEU A 237 -14.41 -22.13 2.86
C LEU A 237 -15.71 -22.87 3.26
N ALA A 238 -16.77 -22.81 2.45
CA ALA A 238 -18.08 -23.41 2.71
C ALA A 238 -18.67 -23.01 4.08
N LEU A 239 -18.44 -21.77 4.51
CA LEU A 239 -18.92 -21.28 5.80
C LEU A 239 -20.43 -21.07 5.78
N ARG A 240 -21.07 -21.26 6.93
CA ARG A 240 -22.52 -21.03 7.12
C ARG A 240 -22.88 -19.56 7.37
N GLY A 241 -21.89 -18.72 7.66
CA GLY A 241 -22.07 -17.31 7.95
C GLY A 241 -20.75 -16.57 7.83
N VAL A 242 -20.81 -15.24 7.84
CA VAL A 242 -19.62 -14.39 7.69
C VAL A 242 -18.69 -14.54 8.90
N GLN A 243 -17.39 -14.53 8.63
CA GLN A 243 -16.33 -14.60 9.64
C GLN A 243 -15.20 -13.64 9.26
N LEU A 244 -14.43 -13.24 10.26
CA LEU A 244 -13.18 -12.52 10.04
C LEU A 244 -12.01 -13.49 10.19
N ALA A 245 -10.98 -13.29 9.38
CA ALA A 245 -9.65 -13.84 9.58
C ALA A 245 -8.68 -12.66 9.67
N VAL A 246 -8.37 -12.21 10.90
CA VAL A 246 -7.52 -11.04 11.11
C VAL A 246 -6.08 -11.37 10.77
N PHE A 247 -5.47 -10.59 9.88
CA PHE A 247 -4.08 -10.79 9.48
C PHE A 247 -3.14 -9.65 9.90
N ASN A 248 -3.65 -8.47 10.25
CA ASN A 248 -2.85 -7.38 10.81
C ASN A 248 -3.57 -6.67 11.95
N VAL A 249 -2.79 -6.19 12.92
CA VAL A 249 -3.19 -5.14 13.86
C VAL A 249 -2.20 -4.00 13.71
N TYR A 250 -2.69 -2.83 13.34
CA TYR A 250 -1.90 -1.62 13.17
C TYR A 250 -2.13 -0.69 14.37
N ASP A 251 -1.04 -0.17 14.94
CA ASP A 251 -1.11 0.92 15.89
C ASP A 251 -1.02 2.25 15.13
N GLN A 252 -2.13 2.98 15.05
CA GLN A 252 -2.20 4.22 14.28
C GLN A 252 -1.66 5.45 15.02
N GLU A 253 -1.35 5.31 16.31
CA GLU A 253 -0.68 6.34 17.10
C GLU A 253 0.84 6.23 16.90
N GLU A 254 1.37 5.03 17.11
CA GLU A 254 2.80 4.70 16.94
C GLU A 254 3.18 4.42 15.48
N ARG A 255 2.19 4.36 14.58
CA ARG A 255 2.33 4.17 13.12
C ARG A 255 3.14 2.92 12.72
N HIS A 256 2.94 1.80 13.41
CA HIS A 256 3.57 0.53 13.08
C HIS A 256 2.57 -0.63 13.17
N PHE A 257 2.89 -1.72 12.49
CA PHE A 257 2.18 -2.98 12.65
C PHE A 257 2.72 -3.74 13.86
N LEU A 258 1.83 -4.33 14.65
CA LEU A 258 2.24 -5.22 15.73
C LEU A 258 2.89 -6.47 15.14
N SER A 259 3.88 -7.01 15.87
CA SER A 259 4.45 -8.32 15.59
C SER A 259 3.37 -9.40 15.71
N HIS A 260 3.59 -10.56 15.10
CA HIS A 260 2.56 -11.60 15.01
C HIS A 260 2.00 -11.99 16.40
N ASP A 261 2.89 -12.18 17.39
CA ASP A 261 2.47 -12.65 18.72
C ASP A 261 1.82 -11.55 19.56
N GLU A 262 2.23 -10.29 19.36
CA GLU A 262 1.57 -9.13 19.96
C GLU A 262 0.14 -8.96 19.43
N ALA A 263 -0.02 -9.12 18.10
CA ALA A 263 -1.33 -9.11 17.45
C ALA A 263 -2.18 -10.29 17.94
N ALA A 264 -1.63 -11.51 17.98
CA ALA A 264 -2.34 -12.69 18.46
C ALA A 264 -2.82 -12.53 19.92
N ALA A 265 -1.96 -12.03 20.81
CA ALA A 265 -2.30 -11.78 22.21
C ALA A 265 -3.41 -10.73 22.34
N PHE A 266 -3.32 -9.62 21.60
CA PHE A 266 -4.36 -8.60 21.59
C PHE A 266 -5.69 -9.17 21.09
N LEU A 267 -5.69 -9.85 19.94
CA LEU A 267 -6.89 -10.42 19.32
C LEU A 267 -7.56 -11.48 20.22
N SER A 268 -6.75 -12.32 20.89
CA SER A 268 -7.23 -13.27 21.89
C SER A 268 -7.93 -12.55 23.06
N SER A 269 -7.35 -11.47 23.57
CA SER A 269 -7.94 -10.69 24.67
C SER A 269 -9.30 -10.06 24.35
N ILE A 270 -9.58 -9.82 23.07
CA ILE A 270 -10.84 -9.21 22.60
C ILE A 270 -11.79 -10.23 21.93
N GLY A 271 -11.42 -11.52 21.90
CA GLY A 271 -12.25 -12.59 21.33
C GLY A 271 -12.42 -12.52 19.80
N VAL A 272 -11.45 -11.94 19.08
CA VAL A 272 -11.47 -11.85 17.62
C VAL A 272 -10.47 -12.84 17.02
N PRO A 273 -10.85 -13.68 16.03
CA PRO A 273 -9.96 -14.70 15.50
C PRO A 273 -8.87 -14.12 14.58
N MET A 274 -7.63 -14.57 14.80
CA MET A 274 -6.52 -14.37 13.88
C MET A 274 -6.59 -15.39 12.72
N VAL A 275 -6.01 -15.04 11.58
CA VAL A 275 -5.81 -15.93 10.44
C VAL A 275 -5.07 -17.21 10.85
N GLU A 276 -5.41 -18.33 10.20
CA GLU A 276 -4.80 -19.63 10.45
C GLU A 276 -3.30 -19.61 10.13
N VAL A 277 -2.49 -20.02 11.12
CA VAL A 277 -1.06 -20.27 10.95
C VAL A 277 -0.89 -21.66 10.35
N LEU A 278 -0.28 -21.69 9.17
CA LEU A 278 0.07 -22.94 8.48
C LEU A 278 1.42 -23.47 8.98
N GLU A 279 2.37 -22.57 9.17
CA GLU A 279 3.74 -22.93 9.55
C GLU A 279 4.37 -21.83 10.42
N ARG A 280 5.21 -22.24 11.36
CA ARG A 280 6.06 -21.37 12.17
C ARG A 280 7.41 -22.05 12.36
N GLY A 281 8.48 -21.27 12.27
CA GLY A 281 9.84 -21.76 12.54
C GLY A 281 10.76 -20.66 13.03
N ASP A 282 11.89 -21.08 13.61
CA ASP A 282 12.89 -20.17 14.19
C ASP A 282 13.95 -19.72 13.16
N ALA A 283 14.08 -20.44 12.05
CA ALA A 283 15.02 -20.13 10.98
C ALA A 283 14.42 -20.41 9.61
N PHE A 284 14.09 -19.35 8.87
CA PHE A 284 13.53 -19.45 7.53
C PHE A 284 14.54 -20.04 6.54
N SER A 285 14.13 -21.09 5.82
CA SER A 285 14.97 -21.82 4.86
C SER A 285 14.27 -22.14 3.53
N HIS A 286 13.09 -21.58 3.29
CA HIS A 286 12.40 -21.79 2.02
C HIS A 286 13.02 -21.01 0.88
N ASP A 287 13.03 -21.64 -0.29
CA ASP A 287 13.20 -20.98 -1.58
C ASP A 287 11.83 -20.68 -2.23
N GLN A 288 11.84 -20.02 -3.39
CA GLN A 288 10.60 -19.71 -4.11
C GLN A 288 9.80 -20.96 -4.50
N ALA A 289 10.47 -22.05 -4.90
CA ALA A 289 9.80 -23.27 -5.37
C ALA A 289 9.06 -23.97 -4.22
N SER A 290 9.72 -24.11 -3.07
CA SER A 290 9.12 -24.68 -1.86
C SER A 290 7.98 -23.82 -1.32
N LEU A 291 8.06 -22.49 -1.40
CA LEU A 291 6.93 -21.62 -1.03
C LEU A 291 5.73 -21.77 -1.98
N LEU A 292 5.96 -21.91 -3.28
CA LEU A 292 4.88 -22.13 -4.24
C LEU A 292 4.22 -23.50 -4.04
N ALA A 293 5.02 -24.54 -3.76
CA ALA A 293 4.50 -25.85 -3.38
C ALA A 293 3.72 -25.79 -2.06
N LEU A 294 4.22 -25.05 -1.06
CA LEU A 294 3.53 -24.84 0.20
C LEU A 294 2.25 -24.01 0.03
N ALA A 295 2.18 -23.09 -0.94
CA ALA A 295 0.95 -22.35 -1.23
C ALA A 295 -0.18 -23.28 -1.72
N GLU A 296 0.16 -24.38 -2.39
CA GLU A 296 -0.83 -25.38 -2.81
C GLU A 296 -1.40 -26.13 -1.60
N GLY A 297 -2.69 -26.45 -1.65
CA GLY A 297 -3.42 -27.11 -0.57
C GLY A 297 -4.90 -26.79 -0.62
N PHE A 298 -5.63 -27.32 0.36
CA PHE A 298 -7.07 -27.05 0.51
C PHE A 298 -7.33 -26.18 1.74
N TYR A 299 -8.41 -25.41 1.74
CA TYR A 299 -8.90 -24.82 2.97
C TYR A 299 -9.32 -25.92 3.94
N THR A 300 -8.90 -25.80 5.20
CA THR A 300 -9.17 -26.76 6.27
C THR A 300 -10.65 -27.12 6.34
N GLY A 301 -10.96 -28.43 6.28
CA GLY A 301 -12.34 -28.93 6.30
C GLY A 301 -13.08 -28.90 4.95
N THR A 302 -12.39 -28.56 3.85
CA THR A 302 -12.98 -28.54 2.50
C THR A 302 -12.12 -29.29 1.47
N GLN A 303 -12.63 -29.45 0.25
CA GLN A 303 -11.85 -29.88 -0.93
C GLN A 303 -11.54 -28.71 -1.88
N ASN A 304 -11.76 -27.46 -1.43
CA ASN A 304 -11.54 -26.28 -2.23
C ASN A 304 -10.10 -25.81 -2.09
N ASP A 305 -9.41 -25.55 -3.20
CA ASP A 305 -8.02 -25.07 -3.16
C ASP A 305 -7.95 -23.74 -2.40
N ARG A 306 -6.97 -23.62 -1.50
CA ARG A 306 -6.66 -22.34 -0.88
C ARG A 306 -6.02 -21.39 -1.88
N GLU A 307 -6.21 -20.09 -1.68
CA GLU A 307 -5.62 -19.07 -2.55
C GLU A 307 -4.08 -19.13 -2.50
N GLY A 308 -3.53 -19.28 -1.31
CA GLY A 308 -2.09 -19.40 -1.11
C GLY A 308 -1.71 -19.14 0.34
N ILE A 309 -0.57 -18.48 0.51
CA ILE A 309 0.03 -18.17 1.81
C ILE A 309 0.61 -16.76 1.84
N VAL A 310 0.66 -16.18 3.03
CA VAL A 310 1.39 -14.94 3.34
C VAL A 310 2.54 -15.29 4.28
N ILE A 311 3.72 -14.76 3.99
CA ILE A 311 4.98 -15.06 4.68
C ILE A 311 5.48 -13.77 5.36
N ARG A 312 5.78 -13.87 6.66
CA ARG A 312 6.29 -12.75 7.46
C ARG A 312 7.34 -13.23 8.47
N PRO A 313 8.27 -12.36 8.90
CA PRO A 313 9.01 -12.58 10.14
C PRO A 313 8.05 -12.58 11.34
N GLN A 314 8.42 -13.26 12.43
CA GLN A 314 7.61 -13.23 13.66
C GLN A 314 7.57 -11.82 14.28
N THR A 315 8.71 -11.12 14.24
CA THR A 315 8.85 -9.71 14.64
C THR A 315 8.74 -8.81 13.43
N GLU A 316 7.89 -7.78 13.51
CA GLU A 316 7.70 -6.82 12.42
C GLU A 316 9.05 -6.21 11.98
N THR A 317 9.33 -6.27 10.68
CA THR A 317 10.63 -5.88 10.10
C THR A 317 10.41 -5.10 8.82
N ILE A 318 11.26 -4.10 8.56
CA ILE A 318 11.27 -3.36 7.29
C ILE A 318 12.17 -4.06 6.28
N SER A 319 11.66 -4.22 5.06
CA SER A 319 12.34 -4.75 3.88
C SER A 319 12.87 -3.61 3.03
N ALA A 320 14.16 -3.67 2.69
CA ALA A 320 14.76 -2.74 1.74
C ALA A 320 14.27 -3.05 0.32
N ALA A 321 14.16 -4.34 -0.03
CA ALA A 321 13.64 -4.79 -1.31
C ALA A 321 12.22 -4.26 -1.58
N LEU A 322 11.34 -4.27 -0.58
CA LEU A 322 9.95 -3.81 -0.70
C LEU A 322 9.77 -2.32 -0.39
N GLY A 323 10.72 -1.67 0.30
CA GLY A 323 10.60 -0.27 0.72
C GLY A 323 9.48 -0.08 1.75
N GLY A 324 9.25 -1.09 2.58
CA GLY A 324 8.11 -1.20 3.47
C GLY A 324 8.22 -2.43 4.35
N ARG A 325 7.11 -3.01 4.78
CA ARG A 325 7.12 -4.23 5.61
C ARG A 325 7.77 -5.40 4.86
N LEU A 326 8.54 -6.23 5.56
CA LEU A 326 8.96 -7.54 5.08
C LEU A 326 7.78 -8.51 5.15
N SER A 327 6.89 -8.39 4.18
CA SER A 327 5.68 -9.18 4.06
C SER A 327 5.39 -9.41 2.59
N PHE A 328 5.14 -10.67 2.22
CA PHE A 328 4.93 -11.06 0.84
C PHE A 328 4.05 -12.31 0.77
N LYS A 329 3.55 -12.61 -0.43
CA LYS A 329 2.64 -13.74 -0.67
C LYS A 329 3.15 -14.69 -1.74
N ALA A 330 2.82 -15.97 -1.58
CA ALA A 330 2.88 -16.96 -2.63
C ALA A 330 1.45 -17.43 -2.93
N ILE A 331 1.06 -17.37 -4.21
CA ILE A 331 -0.27 -17.77 -4.66
C ILE A 331 -0.19 -19.16 -5.30
N SER A 332 -1.15 -20.02 -4.96
CA SER A 332 -1.28 -21.36 -5.50
C SER A 332 -1.55 -21.33 -7.01
N ASN A 333 -0.71 -21.98 -7.80
CA ASN A 333 -0.93 -22.09 -9.25
C ASN A 333 -2.21 -22.88 -9.55
N ARG A 334 -2.51 -23.92 -8.77
CA ARG A 334 -3.77 -24.67 -8.86
C ARG A 334 -5.00 -23.79 -8.66
N PHE A 335 -4.92 -22.84 -7.73
CA PHE A 335 -6.00 -21.88 -7.49
C PHE A 335 -6.19 -20.93 -8.67
N LEU A 336 -5.09 -20.37 -9.19
CA LEU A 336 -5.10 -19.48 -10.37
C LEU A 336 -5.69 -20.16 -11.61
N LEU A 337 -5.30 -21.41 -11.88
CA LEU A 337 -5.79 -22.19 -13.02
C LEU A 337 -7.31 -22.46 -12.98
N LYS A 338 -7.93 -22.36 -11.80
CA LYS A 338 -9.39 -22.51 -11.60
C LYS A 338 -10.12 -21.15 -11.63
N GLY A 339 -9.49 -20.11 -12.16
CA GLY A 339 -10.06 -18.76 -12.25
C GLY A 339 -10.15 -18.06 -10.89
N GLY A 340 -9.17 -18.32 -10.02
CA GLY A 340 -8.88 -17.45 -8.88
C GLY A 340 -8.00 -16.27 -9.31
N GLU A 341 -8.14 -15.12 -8.66
CA GLU A 341 -7.38 -13.89 -8.96
C GLU A 341 -6.11 -13.72 -8.10
#